data_AF-N6U6R0-F1
#
_entry.id   AF-N6U6R0-F1
#
_cell.length_a   1.000
_cell.length_b   1.000
_cell.length_c   1.000
_cell.angle_alpha   90.00
_cell.angle_beta   90.00
_cell.angle_gamma   90.00
#
_symmetry.space_group_name_H-M   'P 1'
#
loop_
_entity.id
_entity.type
_entity.pdbx_description
1 polymer ?
#
loop_
_entity_poly.entity_id
_entity_poly.type
_entity_poly.pdbx_seq_one_letter_code
_entity_poly.pdbx_strand_id
1 'polypeptide(L)'
;MAIEFEFIIIVGYGNIDKIFLDYEKPFWVWSEGGIKFAWSPDELSHRNDWTKGLVSVEEVEGSKHVLCAYICGPEAVVMEHCSDEEVAEGMTKLLRQFTGDASLPYPCTILRTKWASDPYFCGAYSFLNLNSNVGHQCDLSCPVPGSCDPVPPILLFAGEATCAGYQSTVHGSRISGIREAERIVQLTKQFGGPPPKL
;
A
#
# COMPACT_ATOMS: atom_id res chain seq x y z
N MET A 1 -27.76 10.13 12.48
CA MET A 1 -26.64 10.71 11.70
C MET A 1 -25.26 10.31 12.27
N ALA A 2 -25.13 9.16 12.95
CA ALA A 2 -23.85 8.68 13.49
C ALA A 2 -23.41 7.32 12.92
N ILE A 3 -24.22 6.73 12.03
CA ILE A 3 -24.01 5.38 11.46
C ILE A 3 -23.36 5.46 10.06
N GLU A 4 -23.31 6.65 9.44
CA GLU A 4 -23.04 6.80 8.00
C GLU A 4 -21.57 6.64 7.58
N PHE A 5 -20.60 6.46 8.48
CA PHE A 5 -19.18 6.36 8.10
C PHE A 5 -18.36 5.33 8.89
N GLU A 6 -18.97 4.46 9.70
CA GLU A 6 -18.22 3.44 10.46
C GLU A 6 -17.37 2.53 9.56
N PHE A 7 -17.84 2.28 8.33
CA PHE A 7 -17.12 1.49 7.33
C PHE A 7 -15.74 2.07 6.95
N ILE A 8 -15.54 3.39 7.03
CA ILE A 8 -14.23 4.02 6.77
C ILE A 8 -13.20 3.59 7.82
N ILE A 9 -13.64 3.42 9.06
CA ILE A 9 -12.78 3.03 10.18
C ILE A 9 -12.56 1.51 10.18
N ILE A 10 -13.56 0.75 9.71
CA ILE A 10 -13.52 -0.71 9.75
C ILE A 10 -12.63 -1.29 8.63
N VAL A 11 -12.58 -0.70 7.44
CA VAL A 11 -11.69 -1.21 6.37
C VAL A 11 -10.24 -0.91 6.72
N GLY A 12 -9.39 -1.94 6.62
CA GLY A 12 -7.96 -1.81 6.91
C GLY A 12 -7.28 -0.98 5.84
N TYR A 13 -6.28 -0.19 6.25
CA TYR A 13 -5.41 0.55 5.34
C TYR A 13 -3.96 0.22 5.67
N GLY A 14 -3.28 -0.45 4.73
CA GLY A 14 -2.01 -1.12 4.97
C GLY A 14 -0.80 -0.21 4.75
N ASN A 15 0.29 -0.57 5.41
CA ASN A 15 1.60 0.06 5.21
C ASN A 15 2.50 -0.90 4.45
N ILE A 16 2.99 -0.45 3.30
CA ILE A 16 4.05 -1.11 2.53
C ILE A 16 4.92 -0.04 1.92
N ASP A 17 6.24 -0.24 1.97
CA ASP A 17 7.20 0.61 1.28
C ASP A 17 8.15 -0.20 0.43
N LYS A 18 8.75 0.50 -0.55
CA LYS A 18 9.85 0.00 -1.37
C LYS A 18 11.12 0.74 -1.00
N ILE A 19 12.21 0.00 -0.86
CA ILE A 19 13.57 0.53 -0.66
C ILE A 19 14.40 0.10 -1.87
N PHE A 20 14.76 1.06 -2.71
CA PHE A 20 15.65 0.89 -3.84
C PHE A 20 17.09 1.08 -3.39
N LEU A 21 17.94 0.10 -3.66
CA LEU A 21 19.33 0.00 -3.25
C LEU A 21 20.20 -0.05 -4.50
N ASP A 22 20.89 1.04 -4.80
CA ASP A 22 21.81 1.12 -5.93
C ASP A 22 23.21 0.67 -5.52
N TYR A 23 23.84 -0.16 -6.34
CA TYR A 23 25.17 -0.71 -6.12
C TYR A 23 26.08 -0.45 -7.33
N GLU A 24 27.21 0.21 -7.09
CA GLU A 24 28.23 0.43 -8.13
C GLU A 24 28.69 -0.89 -8.76
N LYS A 25 28.89 -1.91 -7.92
CA LYS A 25 29.25 -3.27 -8.32
C LYS A 25 28.20 -4.25 -7.81
N PRO A 26 27.33 -4.77 -8.69
CA PRO A 26 26.33 -5.77 -8.33
C PRO A 26 27.01 -7.03 -7.77
N PHE A 27 26.48 -7.56 -6.68
CA PHE A 27 26.99 -8.77 -6.04
C PHE A 27 26.12 -10.01 -6.31
N TRP A 28 24.95 -9.83 -6.93
CA TRP A 28 24.01 -10.89 -7.26
C TRP A 28 24.18 -11.35 -8.71
N VAL A 29 23.65 -12.54 -9.01
CA VAL A 29 23.52 -13.04 -10.38
C VAL A 29 22.18 -12.54 -10.93
N TRP A 30 22.23 -11.85 -12.07
CA TRP A 30 21.02 -11.33 -12.73
C TRP A 30 20.07 -12.45 -13.14
N SER A 31 18.76 -12.17 -13.08
CA SER A 31 17.70 -13.08 -13.54
C SER A 31 17.59 -14.44 -12.80
N GLU A 32 18.23 -14.59 -11.64
CA GLU A 32 18.11 -15.80 -10.78
C GLU A 32 17.03 -15.65 -9.69
N GLY A 33 16.21 -14.60 -9.76
CA GLY A 33 15.11 -14.34 -8.82
C GLY A 33 15.49 -13.41 -7.67
N GLY A 34 14.77 -13.53 -6.55
CA GLY A 34 14.92 -12.66 -5.38
C GLY A 34 15.00 -13.44 -4.07
N ILE A 35 15.44 -12.76 -3.02
CA ILE A 35 15.52 -13.30 -1.67
C ILE A 35 14.19 -13.06 -0.98
N LYS A 36 13.58 -14.10 -0.40
CA LYS A 36 12.44 -13.98 0.51
C LYS A 36 12.94 -14.19 1.94
N PHE A 37 12.59 -13.26 2.83
CA PHE A 37 12.97 -13.38 4.24
C PHE A 37 11.87 -14.13 4.99
N ALA A 38 12.28 -15.16 5.73
CA ALA A 38 11.41 -15.91 6.60
C ALA A 38 12.07 -16.00 7.97
N TRP A 39 11.30 -15.68 9.01
CA TRP A 39 11.76 -15.65 10.38
C TRP A 39 11.11 -16.78 11.18
N SER A 40 11.90 -17.43 12.03
CA SER A 40 11.33 -18.30 13.06
C SER A 40 10.64 -17.49 14.16
N PRO A 41 9.70 -18.09 14.92
CA PRO A 41 9.08 -17.42 16.06
C PRO A 41 10.09 -16.96 17.12
N ASP A 42 11.17 -17.73 17.32
CA ASP A 42 12.25 -17.41 18.27
C ASP A 42 13.02 -16.15 17.84
N GLU A 43 13.43 -16.07 16.57
CA GLU A 43 14.09 -14.89 16.01
C GLU A 43 13.22 -13.63 16.11
N LEU A 44 11.92 -13.75 15.83
CA LEU A 44 10.98 -12.64 15.96
C LEU A 44 10.83 -12.18 17.42
N SER A 45 10.88 -13.10 18.39
CA SER A 45 10.75 -12.78 19.82
C SER A 45 11.90 -11.91 20.34
N HIS A 46 13.06 -12.01 19.70
CA HIS A 46 14.26 -11.27 20.07
C HIS A 46 14.51 -10.04 19.19
N ARG A 47 13.73 -9.85 18.11
CA ARG A 47 13.91 -8.77 17.14
C ARG A 47 12.92 -7.63 17.34
N ASN A 48 13.45 -6.46 17.70
CA ASN A 48 12.66 -5.26 17.96
C ASN A 48 12.89 -4.15 16.93
N ASP A 49 13.73 -4.38 15.92
CA ASP A 49 14.02 -3.41 14.87
C ASP A 49 13.11 -3.59 13.64
N TRP A 50 13.09 -2.57 12.78
CA TRP A 50 12.23 -2.50 11.60
C TRP A 50 12.53 -3.57 10.53
N THR A 51 13.73 -4.16 10.52
CA THR A 51 14.11 -5.11 9.47
C THR A 51 13.31 -6.42 9.54
N LYS A 52 12.63 -6.71 10.66
CA LYS A 52 11.70 -7.86 10.74
C LYS A 52 10.49 -7.73 9.81
N GLY A 53 10.15 -6.51 9.40
CA GLY A 53 9.09 -6.23 8.43
C GLY A 53 9.52 -6.40 6.97
N LEU A 54 10.82 -6.61 6.69
CA LEU A 54 11.29 -6.86 5.34
C LEU A 54 10.83 -8.24 4.89
N VAL A 55 10.18 -8.28 3.73
CA VAL A 55 9.56 -9.48 3.16
C VAL A 55 10.43 -10.07 2.06
N SER A 56 10.99 -9.21 1.21
CA SER A 56 11.83 -9.68 0.10
C SER A 56 12.73 -8.60 -0.48
N VAL A 57 13.77 -9.05 -1.18
CA VAL A 57 14.61 -8.23 -2.06
C VAL A 57 14.65 -8.87 -3.43
N GLU A 58 14.44 -8.08 -4.48
CA GLU A 58 14.46 -8.54 -5.87
C GLU A 58 15.18 -7.54 -6.78
N GLU A 59 15.68 -8.02 -7.92
CA GLU A 59 16.23 -7.18 -8.97
C GLU A 59 15.14 -6.28 -9.56
N VAL A 60 15.45 -5.00 -9.76
CA VAL A 60 14.55 -4.09 -10.49
C VAL A 60 14.66 -4.39 -11.98
N GLU A 61 13.53 -4.73 -12.60
CA GLU A 61 13.48 -5.00 -14.03
C GLU A 61 14.09 -3.86 -14.87
N GLY A 62 15.01 -4.22 -15.77
CA GLY A 62 15.71 -3.26 -16.63
C GLY A 62 16.92 -2.58 -15.97
N SER A 63 17.19 -2.81 -14.68
CA SER A 63 18.37 -2.29 -13.99
C SER A 63 19.34 -3.41 -13.65
N LYS A 64 20.64 -3.18 -13.93
CA LYS A 64 21.71 -4.11 -13.53
C LYS A 64 22.30 -3.80 -12.16
N HIS A 65 21.94 -2.66 -11.56
CA HIS A 65 22.60 -2.10 -10.38
C HIS A 65 21.67 -1.89 -9.19
N VAL A 66 20.36 -2.08 -9.37
CA VAL A 66 19.37 -1.74 -8.35
C VAL A 66 18.61 -2.98 -7.88
N LEU A 67 18.60 -3.15 -6.56
CA LEU A 67 17.69 -4.06 -5.87
C LEU A 67 16.52 -3.27 -5.28
N CYS A 68 15.34 -3.88 -5.23
CA CYS A 68 14.16 -3.36 -4.56
C CYS A 68 13.80 -4.27 -3.39
N ALA A 69 13.86 -3.73 -2.18
CA ALA A 69 13.38 -4.39 -0.98
C ALA A 69 11.94 -3.96 -0.67
N TYR A 70 11.12 -4.90 -0.20
CA TYR A 70 9.75 -4.66 0.22
C TYR A 70 9.67 -4.81 1.74
N ILE A 71 9.08 -3.81 2.39
CA ILE A 71 8.83 -3.80 3.82
C ILE A 71 7.35 -3.54 4.06
N CYS A 72 6.75 -4.29 4.99
CA CYS A 72 5.33 -4.24 5.27
C CYS A 72 5.07 -4.04 6.77
N GLY A 73 3.86 -3.61 7.10
CA GLY A 73 3.37 -3.55 8.48
C GLY A 73 3.83 -2.30 9.24
N PRO A 74 3.69 -2.29 10.58
CA PRO A 74 4.14 -1.18 11.43
C PRO A 74 5.63 -0.84 11.24
N GLU A 75 6.44 -1.83 10.89
CA GLU A 75 7.87 -1.70 10.65
C GLU A 75 8.20 -0.80 9.45
N ALA A 76 7.34 -0.76 8.42
CA ALA A 76 7.49 0.19 7.32
C ALA A 76 7.48 1.63 7.85
N VAL A 77 6.52 1.96 8.72
CA VAL A 77 6.41 3.28 9.35
C VAL A 77 7.65 3.62 10.18
N VAL A 78 8.19 2.65 10.92
CA VAL A 78 9.44 2.84 11.68
C VAL A 78 10.60 3.14 10.72
N MET A 79 10.72 2.39 9.62
CA MET A 79 11.74 2.59 8.59
C MET A 79 11.64 3.98 7.93
N GLU A 80 10.44 4.52 7.68
CA GLU A 80 10.26 5.85 7.10
C GLU A 80 10.93 6.97 7.93
N HIS A 81 11.08 6.77 9.24
CA HIS A 81 11.69 7.72 10.18
C HIS A 81 13.20 7.53 10.38
N CYS A 82 13.77 6.41 9.92
CA CYS A 82 15.21 6.17 9.96
C CYS A 82 15.97 7.10 9.01
N SER A 83 17.26 7.36 9.27
CA SER A 83 18.16 8.01 8.30
C SER A 83 18.52 7.05 7.16
N ASP A 84 19.07 7.58 6.06
CA ASP A 84 19.49 6.73 4.94
C ASP A 84 20.67 5.80 5.36
N GLU A 85 21.54 6.26 6.25
CA GLU A 85 22.64 5.46 6.81
C GLU A 85 22.12 4.29 7.66
N GLU A 86 21.09 4.53 8.49
CA GLU A 86 20.45 3.48 9.29
C GLU A 86 19.77 2.44 8.40
N VAL A 87 19.13 2.87 7.30
CA VAL A 87 18.53 1.96 6.31
C VAL A 87 19.61 1.17 5.58
N ALA A 88 20.69 1.81 5.14
CA ALA A 88 21.82 1.16 4.49
C ALA A 88 22.42 0.06 5.38
N GLU A 89 22.64 0.38 6.66
CA GLU A 89 23.18 -0.53 7.66
C GLU A 89 22.23 -1.70 7.92
N GLY A 90 20.94 -1.44 8.11
CA GLY A 90 19.93 -2.47 8.33
C GLY A 90 19.81 -3.45 7.15
N MET A 91 19.71 -2.91 5.92
CA MET A 91 19.65 -3.73 4.70
C MET A 91 20.92 -4.55 4.51
N THR A 92 22.09 -3.94 4.68
CA THR A 92 23.37 -4.63 4.47
C THR A 92 23.56 -5.74 5.50
N LYS A 93 23.28 -5.48 6.79
CA LYS A 93 23.32 -6.51 7.84
C LYS A 93 22.39 -7.68 7.53
N LEU A 94 21.16 -7.39 7.10
CA LEU A 94 20.19 -8.43 6.78
C LEU A 94 20.64 -9.27 5.59
N LEU A 95 21.11 -8.63 4.52
CA LEU A 95 21.62 -9.34 3.34
C LEU A 95 22.82 -10.22 3.69
N ARG A 96 23.79 -9.71 4.47
CA ARG A 96 24.94 -10.50 4.94
C ARG A 96 24.49 -11.69 5.80
N GLN A 97 23.49 -11.51 6.67
CA GLN A 97 22.93 -12.59 7.48
C GLN A 97 22.31 -13.70 6.63
N PHE A 98 21.45 -13.35 5.67
CA PHE A 98 20.69 -14.34 4.89
C PHE A 98 21.49 -14.99 3.77
N THR A 99 22.50 -14.30 3.23
CA THR A 99 23.39 -14.87 2.20
C THR A 99 24.58 -15.61 2.81
N GLY A 100 24.92 -15.34 4.07
CA GLY A 100 26.13 -15.85 4.71
C GLY A 100 27.42 -15.18 4.23
N ASP A 101 27.33 -14.12 3.41
CA ASP A 101 28.47 -13.40 2.87
C ASP A 101 28.67 -12.08 3.62
N ALA A 102 29.69 -12.01 4.48
CA ALA A 102 30.01 -10.80 5.23
C ALA A 102 30.67 -9.69 4.38
N SER A 103 31.10 -10.00 3.16
CA SER A 103 31.80 -9.07 2.27
C SER A 103 30.87 -8.18 1.45
N LEU A 104 29.57 -8.45 1.45
CA LEU A 104 28.60 -7.68 0.67
C LEU A 104 28.72 -6.18 0.95
N PRO A 105 28.80 -5.34 -0.10
CA PRO A 105 29.02 -3.91 0.06
C PRO A 105 27.76 -3.22 0.59
N TYR A 106 27.94 -1.98 1.05
CA TYR A 106 26.83 -1.07 1.28
C TYR A 106 26.27 -0.56 -0.06
N PRO A 107 24.98 -0.22 -0.14
CA PRO A 107 24.43 0.50 -1.29
C PRO A 107 25.09 1.89 -1.40
N CYS A 108 25.33 2.33 -2.63
CA CYS A 108 25.86 3.65 -2.95
C CYS A 108 24.80 4.75 -2.77
N THR A 109 23.55 4.43 -3.10
CA THR A 109 22.43 5.35 -2.98
C THR A 109 21.18 4.57 -2.59
N ILE A 110 20.34 5.22 -1.79
CA ILE A 110 19.06 4.68 -1.34
C ILE A 110 17.96 5.63 -1.79
N LEU A 111 16.91 5.07 -2.37
CA LEU A 111 15.64 5.75 -2.58
C LEU A 111 14.55 4.91 -1.93
N ARG A 112 13.65 5.53 -1.17
CA ARG A 112 12.57 4.81 -0.50
C ARG A 112 11.26 5.56 -0.56
N THR A 113 10.18 4.81 -0.61
CA THR A 113 8.84 5.38 -0.43
C THR A 113 8.57 5.66 1.05
N LYS A 114 7.62 6.55 1.32
CA LYS A 114 7.15 6.90 2.66
C LYS A 114 5.64 7.10 2.66
N TRP A 115 4.91 6.05 2.25
CA TRP A 115 3.46 6.16 2.00
C TRP A 115 2.65 6.46 3.27
N ALA A 116 3.08 5.96 4.42
CA ALA A 116 2.36 6.15 5.68
C ALA A 116 2.49 7.59 6.20
N SER A 117 3.67 8.20 6.07
CA SER A 117 3.91 9.59 6.50
C SER A 117 3.47 10.65 5.49
N ASP A 118 3.19 10.27 4.24
CA ASP A 118 2.69 11.21 3.24
C ASP A 118 1.24 11.63 3.56
N PRO A 119 0.96 12.93 3.79
CA PRO A 119 -0.37 13.41 4.21
C PRO A 119 -1.47 13.24 3.15
N TYR A 120 -1.11 12.94 1.90
CA TYR A 120 -2.08 12.69 0.83
C TYR A 120 -2.42 11.21 0.66
N PHE A 121 -1.62 10.31 1.26
CA PHE A 121 -1.81 8.86 1.15
C PHE A 121 -2.14 8.22 2.49
N CYS A 122 -1.45 8.59 3.58
CA CYS A 122 -1.65 8.08 4.94
C CYS A 122 -1.55 6.54 5.06
N GLY A 123 -0.80 5.91 4.16
CA GLY A 123 -0.69 4.47 3.97
C GLY A 123 -0.67 4.12 2.48
N ALA A 124 -0.61 2.83 2.16
CA ALA A 124 -0.42 2.38 0.78
C ALA A 124 -1.72 1.98 0.07
N TYR A 125 -2.48 1.04 0.64
CA TYR A 125 -3.73 0.56 0.04
C TYR A 125 -4.61 -0.18 1.06
N SER A 126 -5.91 -0.26 0.75
CA SER A 126 -6.91 -0.92 1.57
C SER A 126 -6.72 -2.44 1.64
N PHE A 127 -7.20 -3.07 2.70
CA PHE A 127 -7.29 -4.53 2.83
C PHE A 127 -8.45 -4.93 3.76
N LEU A 128 -8.89 -6.19 3.66
CA LEU A 128 -9.88 -6.74 4.58
C LEU A 128 -9.17 -7.24 5.84
N ASN A 129 -9.31 -6.51 6.95
CA ASN A 129 -8.92 -6.97 8.28
C ASN A 129 -9.96 -7.93 8.89
N LEU A 130 -9.64 -8.50 10.06
CA LEU A 130 -10.46 -9.50 10.76
C LEU A 130 -11.89 -9.03 11.11
N ASN A 131 -12.11 -7.71 11.19
CA ASN A 131 -13.39 -7.11 11.53
C ASN A 131 -14.14 -6.60 10.29
N SER A 132 -13.55 -6.74 9.10
CA SER A 132 -14.10 -6.23 7.86
C SER A 132 -14.50 -7.33 6.90
N ASN A 133 -15.51 -7.05 6.07
CA ASN A 133 -15.99 -7.97 5.05
C ASN A 133 -16.33 -7.20 3.77
N VAL A 134 -16.67 -7.92 2.70
CA VAL A 134 -17.01 -7.34 1.40
C VAL A 134 -18.20 -6.37 1.48
N GLY A 135 -19.13 -6.59 2.41
CA GLY A 135 -20.24 -5.67 2.68
C GLY A 135 -19.77 -4.28 3.07
N HIS A 136 -18.81 -4.16 4.00
CA HIS A 136 -18.25 -2.85 4.38
C HIS A 136 -17.56 -2.14 3.21
N GLN A 137 -16.99 -2.91 2.28
CA GLN A 137 -16.40 -2.38 1.07
C GLN A 137 -17.47 -1.90 0.07
N CYS A 138 -18.59 -2.61 -0.03
CA CYS A 138 -19.75 -2.15 -0.78
C CYS A 138 -20.34 -0.87 -0.16
N ASP A 139 -20.38 -0.78 1.17
CA ASP A 139 -20.83 0.42 1.88
C ASP A 139 -19.96 1.64 1.55
N LEU A 140 -18.62 1.48 1.44
CA LEU A 140 -17.72 2.53 0.94
C LEU A 140 -18.04 3.02 -0.48
N SER A 141 -18.70 2.19 -1.29
CA SER A 141 -19.09 2.53 -2.67
C SER A 141 -20.48 3.17 -2.78
N CYS A 142 -21.24 3.16 -1.68
CA CYS A 142 -22.56 3.75 -1.61
C CYS A 142 -22.44 5.28 -1.62
N PRO A 143 -23.21 5.98 -2.46
CA PRO A 143 -23.20 7.42 -2.45
C PRO A 143 -24.03 7.94 -1.25
N VAL A 144 -23.88 9.22 -0.93
CA VAL A 144 -24.57 9.87 0.19
C VAL A 144 -25.28 11.14 -0.31
N PRO A 145 -26.60 11.31 -0.09
CA PRO A 145 -27.55 10.30 0.38
C PRO A 145 -27.58 9.04 -0.51
N GLY A 146 -28.02 7.92 0.07
CA GLY A 146 -28.09 6.62 -0.60
C GLY A 146 -29.17 6.58 -1.69
N SER A 147 -29.14 5.54 -2.52
CA SER A 147 -30.08 5.43 -3.66
C SER A 147 -31.55 5.26 -3.25
N CYS A 148 -31.81 4.85 -2.01
CA CYS A 148 -33.15 4.67 -1.45
C CYS A 148 -33.66 5.91 -0.70
N ASP A 149 -32.82 6.94 -0.54
CA ASP A 149 -33.20 8.16 0.17
C ASP A 149 -34.13 9.04 -0.69
N PRO A 150 -34.98 9.88 -0.08
CA PRO A 150 -35.92 10.73 -0.80
C PRO A 150 -35.24 11.84 -1.61
N VAL A 151 -33.92 11.96 -1.49
CA VAL A 151 -33.10 13.02 -2.08
C VAL A 151 -32.07 12.36 -2.99
N PRO A 152 -31.78 12.93 -4.17
CA PRO A 152 -30.72 12.41 -5.04
C PRO A 152 -29.36 12.38 -4.33
N PRO A 153 -28.49 11.42 -4.68
CA PRO A 153 -27.13 11.39 -4.16
C PRO A 153 -26.33 12.67 -4.51
N ILE A 154 -25.60 13.19 -3.53
CA ILE A 154 -24.82 14.45 -3.64
C ILE A 154 -23.32 14.15 -3.61
N LEU A 155 -22.90 13.20 -2.78
CA LEU A 155 -21.53 12.77 -2.60
C LEU A 155 -21.37 11.33 -3.11
N LEU A 156 -20.38 11.13 -3.97
CA LEU A 156 -20.09 9.86 -4.62
C LEU A 156 -18.65 9.47 -4.32
N PHE A 157 -18.39 8.18 -4.16
CA PHE A 157 -17.08 7.65 -3.78
C PHE A 157 -16.52 6.72 -4.85
N ALA A 158 -15.32 7.06 -5.32
CA ALA A 158 -14.51 6.24 -6.20
C ALA A 158 -13.13 6.00 -5.57
N GLY A 159 -12.33 5.13 -6.18
CA GLY A 159 -11.02 4.74 -5.68
C GLY A 159 -10.94 3.24 -5.40
N GLU A 160 -9.73 2.75 -5.14
CA GLU A 160 -9.43 1.32 -5.01
C GLU A 160 -10.26 0.65 -3.90
N ALA A 161 -10.42 1.32 -2.76
CA ALA A 161 -11.13 0.79 -1.59
C ALA A 161 -12.63 0.59 -1.85
N THR A 162 -13.18 1.21 -2.89
CA THR A 162 -14.62 1.15 -3.22
C THR A 162 -14.97 0.07 -4.24
N CYS A 163 -14.00 -0.74 -4.71
CA CYS A 163 -14.23 -1.72 -5.77
C CYS A 163 -14.12 -3.16 -5.25
N ALA A 164 -15.25 -3.72 -4.79
CA ALA A 164 -15.30 -5.09 -4.29
C ALA A 164 -14.76 -6.12 -5.28
N GLY A 165 -13.84 -6.98 -4.81
CA GLY A 165 -13.17 -7.99 -5.62
C GLY A 165 -11.92 -7.50 -6.35
N TYR A 166 -11.68 -6.18 -6.38
CA TYR A 166 -10.51 -5.57 -7.04
C TYR A 166 -9.87 -4.45 -6.18
N GLN A 167 -10.05 -4.47 -4.86
CA GLN A 167 -9.35 -3.55 -3.95
C GLN A 167 -7.83 -3.65 -4.08
N SER A 168 -7.15 -2.61 -3.64
CA SER A 168 -5.69 -2.49 -3.58
C SER A 168 -5.02 -2.44 -4.94
N THR A 169 -5.78 -2.12 -5.99
CA THR A 169 -5.28 -2.19 -7.38
C THR A 169 -5.63 -0.95 -8.21
N VAL A 170 -4.78 -0.67 -9.18
CA VAL A 170 -5.01 0.38 -10.19
C VAL A 170 -6.24 0.06 -11.04
N HIS A 171 -6.46 -1.21 -11.40
CA HIS A 171 -7.61 -1.60 -12.21
C HIS A 171 -8.93 -1.42 -11.44
N GLY A 172 -8.97 -1.76 -10.15
CA GLY A 172 -10.13 -1.50 -9.29
C GLY A 172 -10.42 -0.01 -9.16
N SER A 173 -9.39 0.82 -8.96
CA SER A 173 -9.53 2.29 -8.94
C SER A 173 -10.11 2.84 -10.26
N ARG A 174 -9.64 2.33 -11.40
CA ARG A 174 -10.18 2.72 -12.71
C ARG A 174 -11.64 2.29 -12.88
N ILE A 175 -11.99 1.07 -12.49
CA ILE A 175 -13.36 0.54 -12.60
C ILE A 175 -14.32 1.37 -11.74
N SER A 176 -13.96 1.66 -10.48
CA SER A 176 -14.79 2.50 -9.61
C SER A 176 -14.91 3.94 -10.12
N GLY A 177 -13.85 4.50 -10.70
CA GLY A 177 -13.90 5.81 -11.35
C GLY A 177 -14.91 5.87 -12.51
N ILE A 178 -14.91 4.85 -13.38
CA ILE A 178 -15.90 4.73 -14.46
C ILE A 178 -17.32 4.59 -13.89
N ARG A 179 -17.49 3.73 -12.87
CA ARG A 179 -18.78 3.50 -12.20
C ARG A 179 -19.40 4.81 -11.69
N GLU A 180 -18.63 5.64 -10.98
CA GLU A 180 -19.17 6.91 -10.46
C GLU A 180 -19.37 7.95 -11.56
N ALA A 181 -18.52 7.98 -12.60
CA ALA A 181 -18.74 8.86 -13.74
C ALA A 181 -20.05 8.55 -14.48
N GLU A 182 -20.35 7.26 -14.69
CA GLU A 182 -21.63 6.84 -15.27
C GLU A 182 -22.82 7.21 -14.39
N ARG A 183 -22.69 7.04 -13.06
CA ARG A 183 -23.71 7.46 -12.09
C ARG A 183 -23.99 8.96 -12.16
N ILE A 184 -22.95 9.80 -12.26
CA ILE A 184 -23.10 11.26 -12.46
C ILE A 184 -23.83 11.59 -13.76
N VAL A 185 -23.46 10.94 -14.86
CA VAL A 185 -24.13 11.14 -16.16
C VAL A 185 -25.60 10.76 -16.10
N GLN A 186 -25.94 9.65 -15.45
CA GLN A 186 -27.32 9.21 -15.27
C GLN A 186 -28.14 10.21 -14.43
N LEU A 187 -27.61 10.63 -13.29
CA LEU A 187 -28.26 11.65 -12.44
C LEU A 187 -28.46 12.96 -13.20
N THR A 188 -27.44 13.42 -13.94
CA THR A 188 -27.51 14.67 -14.71
C THR A 188 -28.60 14.61 -15.78
N LYS A 189 -28.73 13.46 -16.47
CA LYS A 189 -29.81 13.25 -17.45
C LYS A 189 -31.19 13.21 -16.79
N GLN A 190 -31.30 12.55 -15.65
CA GLN A 190 -32.56 12.42 -14.91
C GLN A 190 -33.09 13.78 -14.44
N PHE A 191 -32.21 14.67 -13.96
CA PHE A 191 -32.60 15.97 -13.41
C PHE A 191 -32.47 17.14 -14.40
N GLY A 192 -32.05 16.89 -15.65
CA GLY A 192 -31.85 17.95 -16.64
C GLY A 192 -30.73 18.94 -16.29
N GLY A 193 -29.73 18.48 -15.54
CA GLY A 193 -28.68 19.29 -14.92
C GLY A 193 -28.21 18.70 -13.60
N PRO A 194 -27.41 19.43 -12.81
CA PRO A 194 -27.06 19.01 -11.45
C PRO A 194 -28.32 18.74 -10.62
N PRO A 195 -28.31 17.76 -9.70
CA PRO A 195 -29.44 17.52 -8.80
C PRO A 195 -29.86 18.80 -8.06
N PRO A 196 -31.17 19.00 -7.79
CA PRO A 196 -31.64 20.17 -7.05
C PRO A 196 -30.94 20.27 -5.69
N LYS A 197 -30.50 21.49 -5.32
CA LYS A 197 -30.03 21.75 -3.96
C LYS A 197 -31.23 21.61 -3.02
N LEU A 198 -31.07 20.81 -1.97
CA LEU A 198 -32.00 20.77 -0.83
C LEU A 198 -32.11 22.14 -0.15
#